data_AF-A0A7X5SBG3-F1
#
_entry.id   AF-A0A7X5SBG3-F1
#
_cell.length_a   1.000
_cell.length_b   1.000
_cell.length_c   1.000
_cell.angle_alpha   90.00
_cell.angle_beta   90.00
_cell.angle_gamma   90.00
#
_symmetry.space_group_name_H-M   'P 1'
#
loop_
_entity.id
_entity.type
_entity.pdbx_description
1 polymer ?
#
loop_
_entity_poly.entity_id
_entity_poly.type
_entity_poly.pdbx_seq_one_letter_code
_entity_poly.pdbx_strand_id
1 'polypeptide(L)'
;MTPNATPFRFPLRTVLTGAVLAVVLAGCGSKAAETGAPPPPSVSVAPVLLKEISQWDEFSGRIEPVESVELRPRVSGYIDKVNYVEGAEVKKGDVLFSIDDRSYRAEFARANAALVRARTQSTLA
;
A
#
# COMPACT_ATOMS: atom_id res chain seq x y z
N MET A 1 79.87 -48.37 -62.77
CA MET A 1 79.32 -47.91 -64.06
C MET A 1 79.03 -46.41 -63.96
N THR A 2 80.06 -45.58 -64.12
CA THR A 2 79.93 -44.18 -64.61
C THR A 2 79.59 -44.25 -66.12
N PRO A 3 79.13 -43.20 -66.83
CA PRO A 3 79.45 -41.75 -66.73
C PRO A 3 78.18 -40.87 -66.86
N ASN A 4 78.13 -39.53 -66.98
CA ASN A 4 78.98 -38.56 -67.65
C ASN A 4 78.57 -37.13 -67.25
N ALA A 5 79.50 -36.19 -67.36
CA ALA A 5 79.38 -34.78 -66.97
C ALA A 5 78.78 -33.88 -68.07
N THR A 6 78.21 -32.73 -67.69
CA THR A 6 78.32 -31.46 -68.45
C THR A 6 78.20 -30.24 -67.50
N PRO A 7 79.01 -29.17 -67.67
CA PRO A 7 78.96 -27.97 -66.82
C PRO A 7 78.29 -26.79 -67.54
N PHE A 8 77.10 -26.36 -67.09
CA PHE A 8 76.41 -25.19 -67.65
C PHE A 8 76.76 -23.92 -66.85
N ARG A 9 77.62 -23.08 -67.43
CA ARG A 9 78.01 -21.76 -66.92
C ARG A 9 76.87 -20.77 -67.19
N PHE A 10 76.06 -20.44 -66.18
CA PHE A 10 75.04 -19.38 -66.25
C PHE A 10 75.53 -18.08 -65.60
N PRO A 11 75.26 -16.90 -66.19
CA PRO A 11 75.86 -15.64 -65.75
C PRO A 11 75.26 -15.17 -64.42
N LEU A 12 76.13 -14.98 -63.42
CA LEU A 12 75.84 -14.58 -62.03
C LEU A 12 74.96 -13.31 -61.89
N ARG A 13 74.81 -12.51 -62.96
CA ARG A 13 74.01 -11.27 -62.97
C ARG A 13 72.51 -11.49 -63.10
N THR A 14 72.04 -12.61 -63.67
CA THR A 14 70.61 -12.88 -63.85
C THR A 14 69.95 -13.55 -62.64
N VAL A 15 70.74 -14.19 -61.77
CA VAL A 15 70.26 -14.76 -60.50
C VAL A 15 69.97 -13.65 -59.48
N LEU A 16 70.76 -12.58 -59.49
CA LEU A 16 70.62 -11.47 -58.54
C LEU A 16 69.34 -10.65 -58.79
N THR A 17 68.97 -10.41 -60.06
CA THR A 17 67.73 -9.71 -60.42
C THR A 17 66.48 -10.56 -60.14
N GLY A 18 66.55 -11.88 -60.31
CA GLY A 18 65.47 -12.79 -59.92
C GLY A 18 65.25 -12.84 -58.40
N ALA A 19 66.32 -12.82 -57.62
CA ALA A 19 66.25 -12.83 -56.15
C ALA A 19 65.66 -11.52 -55.59
N VAL A 20 66.02 -10.36 -56.17
CA VAL A 20 65.43 -9.07 -55.75
C VAL A 20 63.94 -9.00 -56.07
N LEU A 21 63.50 -9.51 -57.22
CA LEU A 21 62.08 -9.55 -57.56
C LEU A 21 61.29 -10.50 -56.63
N ALA A 22 61.88 -11.63 -56.23
CA ALA A 22 61.28 -12.54 -55.26
C ALA A 22 61.16 -11.93 -53.86
N VAL A 23 62.12 -11.10 -53.43
CA VAL A 23 62.07 -10.39 -52.14
C VAL A 23 61.02 -9.28 -52.15
N VAL A 24 60.84 -8.57 -53.28
CA VAL A 24 59.77 -7.56 -53.43
C VAL A 24 58.38 -8.20 -53.42
N LEU A 25 58.21 -9.37 -54.05
CA LEU A 25 56.94 -10.11 -53.99
C LEU A 25 56.66 -10.73 -52.61
N ALA A 26 57.69 -11.10 -51.83
CA ALA A 26 57.53 -11.58 -50.46
C ALA A 26 57.13 -10.48 -49.46
N GLY A 27 57.37 -9.21 -49.79
CA GLY A 27 56.95 -8.04 -49.01
C GLY A 27 55.51 -7.58 -49.24
N CYS A 28 54.89 -7.97 -50.37
CA CYS A 28 53.50 -7.63 -50.71
C CYS A 28 52.51 -8.71 -50.20
N GLY A 29 52.79 -9.24 -49.01
CA GLY A 29 52.01 -10.25 -48.33
C GLY A 29 51.66 -9.79 -46.93
N SER A 30 51.12 -8.58 -46.79
CA SER A 30 50.37 -8.23 -45.58
C SER A 30 49.14 -9.15 -45.54
N LYS A 31 49.27 -10.27 -44.82
CA LYS A 31 48.11 -10.89 -44.18
C LYS A 31 47.52 -9.79 -43.31
N ALA A 32 46.53 -9.09 -43.83
CA ALA A 32 45.57 -8.39 -43.01
C ALA A 32 45.07 -9.46 -42.04
N ALA A 33 45.49 -9.36 -40.78
CA ALA A 33 44.80 -10.08 -39.74
C ALA A 33 43.36 -9.59 -39.85
N GLU A 34 42.45 -10.47 -40.24
CA GLU A 34 41.04 -10.29 -39.95
C GLU A 34 40.97 -10.27 -38.42
N THR A 35 41.16 -9.10 -37.82
CA THR A 35 40.60 -8.81 -36.50
C THR A 35 39.10 -8.87 -36.71
N GLY A 36 38.56 -10.08 -36.56
CA GLY A 36 37.13 -10.32 -36.48
C GLY A 36 36.51 -9.31 -35.52
N ALA A 37 35.28 -8.88 -35.83
CA ALA A 37 34.56 -7.91 -35.02
C ALA A 37 34.67 -8.28 -33.52
N PRO A 38 34.94 -7.30 -32.63
CA PRO A 38 35.10 -7.57 -31.21
C PRO A 38 33.88 -8.35 -30.70
N PRO A 39 34.09 -9.38 -29.86
CA PRO A 39 33.00 -10.21 -29.39
C PRO A 39 31.95 -9.33 -28.70
N PRO A 40 30.65 -9.60 -28.91
CA PRO A 40 29.60 -8.78 -28.34
C PRO A 40 29.77 -8.69 -26.82
N PRO A 41 29.59 -7.49 -26.23
CA PRO A 41 29.80 -7.28 -24.81
C PRO A 41 28.84 -8.19 -24.03
N SER A 42 29.36 -8.86 -23.01
CA SER A 42 28.55 -9.70 -22.13
C SER A 42 27.66 -8.81 -21.26
N VAL A 43 26.36 -9.09 -21.29
CA VAL A 43 25.35 -8.38 -20.52
C VAL A 43 24.72 -9.33 -19.51
N SER A 44 24.51 -8.85 -18.29
CA SER A 44 23.83 -9.61 -17.24
C SER A 44 22.33 -9.54 -17.48
N VAL A 45 21.69 -10.71 -17.63
CA VAL A 45 20.24 -10.84 -17.80
C VAL A 45 19.64 -11.67 -16.68
N ALA A 46 18.39 -11.39 -16.33
CA ALA A 46 17.61 -12.16 -15.36
C ALA A 46 16.22 -12.48 -15.94
N PRO A 47 15.65 -13.67 -15.66
CA PRO A 47 14.31 -14.04 -16.12
C PRO A 47 13.22 -13.28 -15.35
N VAL A 48 12.16 -12.89 -16.06
CA VAL A 48 10.99 -12.22 -15.45
C VAL A 48 10.09 -13.27 -14.80
N LEU A 49 9.83 -13.11 -13.49
CA LEU A 49 8.91 -13.96 -12.74
C LEU A 49 7.59 -13.21 -12.53
N LEU A 50 6.48 -13.80 -12.99
CA LEU A 50 5.14 -13.30 -12.70
C LEU A 50 4.67 -13.91 -11.40
N LYS A 51 4.40 -13.07 -10.41
CA LYS A 51 3.83 -13.48 -9.12
C LYS A 51 2.58 -12.64 -8.86
N GLU A 52 1.51 -13.32 -8.48
CA GLU A 52 0.30 -12.65 -8.01
C GLU A 52 0.59 -12.03 -6.65
N ILE A 53 0.37 -10.72 -6.54
CA ILE A 53 0.49 -9.97 -5.30
C ILE A 53 -0.86 -9.35 -4.98
N SER A 54 -1.30 -9.50 -3.73
CA SER A 54 -2.47 -8.78 -3.23
C SER A 54 -2.02 -7.40 -2.78
N GLN A 55 -2.62 -6.37 -3.36
CA GLN A 55 -2.43 -5.00 -2.91
C GLN A 55 -3.36 -4.75 -1.71
N TRP A 56 -2.78 -4.31 -0.61
CA TRP A 56 -3.52 -3.96 0.60
C TRP A 56 -3.47 -2.45 0.76
N ASP A 57 -4.63 -1.87 1.04
CA ASP A 57 -4.75 -0.47 1.42
C ASP A 57 -5.02 -0.38 2.92
N GLU A 58 -4.26 0.44 3.62
CA GLU A 58 -4.40 0.64 5.05
C GLU A 58 -5.06 2.00 5.31
N PHE A 59 -6.11 1.99 6.13
CA PHE A 59 -6.84 3.20 6.49
C PHE A 59 -6.84 3.34 8.00
N SER A 60 -6.42 4.52 8.47
CA SER A 60 -6.59 4.91 9.86
C SER A 60 -8.00 5.47 10.06
N GLY A 61 -8.71 4.96 11.06
CA GLY A 61 -10.04 5.41 11.42
C GLY A 61 -10.22 5.44 12.94
N ARG A 62 -11.27 6.13 13.39
CA ARG A 62 -11.70 6.13 14.79
C ARG A 62 -13.04 5.42 14.89
N ILE A 63 -13.20 4.66 15.96
CA ILE A 63 -14.47 4.02 16.29
C ILE A 63 -15.28 5.01 17.12
N GLU A 64 -16.53 5.22 16.73
CA GLU A 64 -17.49 6.05 17.46
C GLU A 64 -18.74 5.21 17.79
N PRO A 65 -19.45 5.51 18.89
CA PRO A 65 -20.70 4.85 19.23
C PRO A 65 -21.75 5.02 18.12
N VAL A 66 -22.54 3.98 17.84
CA VAL A 66 -23.66 4.05 16.89
C VAL A 66 -24.70 5.07 17.35
N GLU A 67 -25.01 5.05 18.65
CA GLU A 67 -25.92 5.99 19.30
C GLU A 67 -25.28 6.48 20.61
N SER A 68 -25.38 7.77 20.87
CA SER A 68 -24.94 8.38 22.13
C SER A 68 -26.01 9.35 22.60
N VAL A 69 -26.37 9.27 23.88
CA VAL A 69 -27.42 10.09 24.48
C VAL A 69 -26.90 10.72 25.76
N GLU A 70 -26.99 12.04 25.83
CA GLU A 70 -26.73 12.79 27.06
C GLU A 70 -28.03 12.90 27.87
N LEU A 71 -28.02 12.35 29.08
CA LEU A 71 -29.17 12.41 29.97
C LEU A 71 -29.24 13.77 30.67
N ARG A 72 -30.34 14.50 30.42
CA ARG A 72 -30.58 15.82 31.02
C ARG A 72 -31.89 15.81 31.80
N PRO A 73 -31.91 16.32 33.05
CA PRO A 73 -33.14 16.43 33.82
C PRO A 73 -34.10 17.41 33.14
N ARG A 74 -35.38 17.02 33.01
CA ARG A 74 -36.44 17.87 32.43
C ARG A 74 -37.10 18.80 33.44
N VAL A 75 -36.89 18.54 34.71
CA VAL A 75 -37.47 19.27 35.84
C VAL A 75 -36.37 19.58 36.84
N SER A 76 -36.53 20.67 37.58
CA SER A 76 -35.63 21.02 38.66
C SER A 76 -35.90 20.17 39.90
N GLY A 77 -34.90 19.92 40.72
CA GLY A 77 -35.07 19.18 41.97
C GLY A 77 -33.77 18.56 42.44
N TYR A 78 -33.84 17.95 43.61
CA TYR A 78 -32.74 17.19 44.20
C TYR A 78 -32.85 15.73 43.80
N ILE A 79 -31.71 15.08 43.55
CA ILE A 79 -31.66 13.64 43.29
C ILE A 79 -31.87 12.91 44.62
N ASP A 80 -32.92 12.10 44.70
CA ASP A 80 -33.19 11.21 45.83
C ASP A 80 -32.36 9.93 45.71
N LYS A 81 -32.36 9.30 44.52
CA LYS A 81 -31.66 8.02 44.28
C LYS A 81 -31.08 7.90 42.88
N VAL A 82 -29.96 7.18 42.81
CA VAL A 82 -29.34 6.66 41.58
C VAL A 82 -29.58 5.16 41.55
N ASN A 83 -30.24 4.68 40.49
CA ASN A 83 -30.83 3.33 40.44
C ASN A 83 -30.10 2.41 39.45
N TYR A 84 -28.83 2.67 39.17
CA TYR A 84 -28.01 1.84 38.30
C TYR A 84 -26.58 1.74 38.86
N VAL A 85 -25.84 0.73 38.38
CA VAL A 85 -24.41 0.58 38.63
C VAL A 85 -23.64 1.11 37.43
N GLU A 86 -22.58 1.86 37.67
CA GLU A 86 -21.74 2.40 36.59
C GLU A 86 -21.22 1.28 35.69
N GLY A 87 -21.34 1.48 34.37
CA GLY A 87 -20.95 0.49 33.36
C GLY A 87 -21.95 -0.65 33.14
N ALA A 88 -23.06 -0.71 33.89
CA ALA A 88 -24.11 -1.69 33.66
C ALA A 88 -24.91 -1.39 32.39
N GLU A 89 -25.37 -2.45 31.73
CA GLU A 89 -26.33 -2.34 30.62
C GLU A 89 -27.71 -1.98 31.16
N VAL A 90 -28.34 -0.95 30.60
CA VAL A 90 -29.67 -0.46 30.97
C VAL A 90 -30.60 -0.47 29.77
N LYS A 91 -31.88 -0.71 30.00
CA LYS A 91 -32.89 -0.77 28.94
C LYS A 91 -33.66 0.52 28.87
N LYS A 92 -34.24 0.78 27.70
CA LYS A 92 -35.15 1.90 27.50
C LYS A 92 -36.34 1.79 28.44
N GLY A 93 -36.58 2.84 29.21
CA GLY A 93 -37.68 2.92 30.17
C GLY A 93 -37.27 2.61 31.62
N ASP A 94 -36.05 2.13 31.84
CA ASP A 94 -35.54 1.91 33.19
C ASP A 94 -35.39 3.25 33.93
N VAL A 95 -35.77 3.27 35.20
CA VAL A 95 -35.67 4.45 36.05
C VAL A 95 -34.22 4.58 36.50
N LEU A 96 -33.45 5.46 35.87
CA LEU A 96 -32.03 5.65 36.20
C LEU A 96 -31.82 6.57 37.40
N PHE A 97 -32.65 7.62 37.51
CA PHE A 97 -32.58 8.62 38.57
C PHE A 97 -33.98 8.89 39.12
N SER A 98 -34.08 9.05 40.43
CA SER A 98 -35.29 9.49 41.11
C SER A 98 -35.06 10.88 41.68
N ILE A 99 -35.96 11.81 41.37
CA ILE A 99 -35.95 13.19 41.88
C ILE A 99 -36.93 13.28 43.05
N ASP A 100 -36.61 14.07 44.08
CA ASP A 100 -37.55 14.35 45.18
C ASP A 100 -38.83 14.98 44.62
N ASP A 101 -39.94 14.27 44.78
CA ASP A 101 -41.23 14.61 44.20
C ASP A 101 -42.17 15.36 45.15
N ARG A 102 -41.75 15.68 46.39
CA ARG A 102 -42.65 16.21 47.43
C ARG A 102 -43.38 17.48 46.98
N SER A 103 -42.67 18.42 46.38
CA SER A 103 -43.25 19.65 45.84
C SER A 103 -44.19 19.36 44.67
N TYR A 104 -43.76 18.50 43.74
CA TYR A 104 -44.55 18.09 42.58
C TYR A 104 -45.84 17.36 42.95
N ARG A 105 -45.78 16.47 43.95
CA ARG A 105 -46.96 15.77 44.47
C ARG A 105 -47.93 16.72 45.16
N ALA A 106 -47.42 17.69 45.92
CA ALA A 106 -48.27 18.72 46.53
C ALA A 106 -48.98 19.55 45.46
N GLU A 107 -48.27 20.00 44.41
CA GLU A 107 -48.88 20.74 43.30
C GLU A 107 -49.91 19.93 42.54
N PHE A 108 -49.58 18.67 42.24
CA PHE A 108 -50.51 17.74 41.59
C PHE A 108 -51.80 17.59 42.40
N ALA A 109 -51.70 17.40 43.72
CA ALA A 109 -52.85 17.28 44.60
C ALA A 109 -53.70 18.56 44.60
N ARG A 110 -53.06 19.74 44.63
CA ARG A 110 -53.75 21.04 44.55
C ARG A 110 -54.51 21.20 43.23
N ALA A 111 -53.86 20.91 42.11
CA ALA A 111 -54.46 21.01 40.78
C ALA A 111 -55.62 20.02 40.61
N ASN A 112 -55.46 18.79 41.10
CA ASN A 112 -56.50 17.78 41.05
C ASN A 112 -57.74 18.19 41.88
N ALA A 113 -57.54 18.73 43.09
CA ALA A 113 -58.64 19.24 43.90
C ALA A 113 -59.37 20.41 43.21
N ALA A 114 -58.66 21.30 42.53
CA ALA A 114 -59.27 22.38 41.76
C ALA A 114 -60.10 21.85 40.57
N LEU A 115 -59.57 20.86 39.86
CA LEU A 115 -60.26 20.18 38.76
C LEU A 115 -61.54 19.46 39.23
N VAL A 116 -61.49 18.77 40.38
CA VAL A 116 -62.67 18.13 40.97
C VAL A 116 -63.74 19.17 41.31
N ARG A 117 -63.37 20.26 41.99
CA ARG A 117 -64.31 21.35 42.30
C ARG A 117 -64.97 21.94 41.04
N ALA A 118 -64.18 22.21 40.00
CA ALA A 118 -64.70 22.76 38.75
C ALA A 118 -65.65 21.79 38.04
N ARG A 119 -65.34 20.48 38.04
CA ARG A 119 -66.24 19.46 37.48
C ARG A 119 -67.56 19.41 38.24
N THR A 120 -67.53 19.44 39.58
CA THR A 120 -68.76 19.45 40.39
C THR A 120 -69.59 20.70 40.09
N GLN A 121 -68.97 21.88 40.00
CA GLN A 121 -69.69 23.11 39.64
C GLN A 121 -70.33 23.03 38.25
N SER A 122 -69.63 22.48 37.25
CA SER A 122 -70.15 22.34 35.89
C SER A 122 -71.26 21.30 35.77
N THR A 123 -71.34 20.31 36.65
CA THR A 123 -72.41 19.30 36.63
C THR A 123 -73.64 19.73 37.43
N LEU A 124 -73.49 20.72 38.32
CA LEU A 124 -74.59 21.30 39.10
C LEU A 124 -75.25 22.51 38.41
N ALA A 125 -74.61 23.07 37.38
CA ALA A 125 -75.16 24.12 36.52
C ALA A 125 -75.92 23.51 35.34
#